data_AF-A0A2A4MUX5-F1
#
_entry.id   AF-A0A2A4MUX5-F1
#
_cell.length_a   1.000
_cell.length_b   1.000
_cell.length_c   1.000
_cell.angle_alpha   90.00
_cell.angle_beta   90.00
_cell.angle_gamma   90.00
#
_symmetry.space_group_name_H-M   'P 1'
#
loop_
_entity.id
_entity.type
_entity.pdbx_description
1 polymer ?
#
loop_
_entity_poly.entity_id
_entity_poly.type
_entity_poly.pdbx_seq_one_letter_code
_entity_poly.pdbx_strand_id
1 'polypeptide(L)'
;MIIKDKIALGLSLVAVSLSIGTAIIGERRADLEKGRSIKAELSNTLSRIMELTKENAVLERDSILADSAVDVQFYRRQSANITQENNFLLLQAMYLAEEIPDLVSPIELNTVAALNISSGDFLKAEEYYLRSIAKTTDPYYSAFAIRAYAGFLFPQGRFEEGRERYMQSLSKMTGSNNYARRLNGFTYQLWAANELGAADNLTRAIELFKMAEHEFRGIDINELKLGMLLELDNVIKTSSNNTMRLSSLGDGN
;
A
#
# COMPACT_ATOMS: atom_id res chain seq x y z
N MET A 1 49.89 52.44 12.76
CA MET A 1 48.93 52.11 11.69
C MET A 1 48.67 50.60 11.58
N ILE A 2 49.72 49.77 11.56
CA ILE A 2 49.68 48.32 11.29
C ILE A 2 48.71 47.46 12.14
N ILE A 3 48.43 47.81 13.41
CA ILE A 3 47.55 47.00 14.29
C ILE A 3 46.07 47.16 13.92
N LYS A 4 45.63 48.38 13.57
CA LYS A 4 44.23 48.64 13.22
C LYS A 4 43.82 47.92 11.93
N ASP A 5 44.72 47.89 10.95
CA ASP A 5 44.49 47.23 9.66
C ASP A 5 44.37 45.71 9.82
N LYS A 6 45.20 45.11 10.68
CA LYS A 6 45.10 43.66 11.00
C LYS A 6 43.79 43.32 11.73
N ILE A 7 43.34 44.17 12.64
CA ILE A 7 42.06 43.98 13.34
C ILE A 7 40.89 44.09 12.36
N ALA A 8 40.91 45.08 11.47
CA ALA A 8 39.88 45.25 10.44
C ALA A 8 39.83 44.07 9.46
N LEU A 9 41.00 43.54 9.06
CA LEU A 9 41.10 42.35 8.21
C LEU A 9 40.58 41.09 8.92
N GLY A 10 40.87 40.93 10.21
CA GLY A 10 40.35 39.82 11.02
C GLY A 10 38.83 39.87 11.19
N LEU A 11 38.27 41.05 11.49
CA LEU A 11 36.82 41.27 11.62
C LEU A 11 36.08 40.98 10.32
N SER A 12 36.64 41.41 9.18
CA SER A 12 36.03 41.17 7.87
C SER A 12 36.06 39.68 7.48
N LEU A 13 37.14 38.95 7.78
CA LEU A 13 37.18 37.49 7.57
C LEU A 13 36.14 36.74 8.42
N VAL A 14 35.97 37.14 9.68
CA VAL A 14 34.93 36.56 10.56
C VAL A 14 33.54 36.87 10.03
N ALA A 15 33.27 38.11 9.61
CA ALA A 15 31.98 38.50 9.05
C ALA A 15 31.64 37.72 7.77
N VAL A 16 32.59 37.52 6.86
CA VAL A 16 32.41 36.71 5.65
C VAL A 16 32.16 35.25 6.01
N SER A 17 32.92 34.68 6.95
CA SER A 17 32.74 33.29 7.39
C SER A 17 31.36 33.07 8.02
N LEU A 18 30.90 34.01 8.85
CA LEU A 18 29.55 34.00 9.42
C LEU A 18 28.48 34.12 8.33
N SER A 19 28.67 35.02 7.36
CA SER A 19 27.73 35.21 6.25
C SER A 19 27.57 33.93 5.41
N ILE A 20 28.69 33.30 5.03
CA ILE A 20 28.69 32.01 4.32
C ILE A 20 28.00 30.94 5.17
N GLY A 21 28.35 30.84 6.46
CA GLY A 21 27.72 29.89 7.38
C GLY A 21 26.20 30.08 7.48
N THR A 22 25.74 31.33 7.61
CA THR A 22 24.29 31.63 7.65
C THR A 22 23.58 31.32 6.33
N ALA A 23 24.22 31.56 5.19
CA ALA A 23 23.66 31.24 3.88
C ALA A 23 23.47 29.73 3.71
N ILE A 24 24.49 28.93 4.05
CA ILE A 24 24.44 27.46 3.98
C ILE A 24 23.34 26.92 4.91
N ILE A 25 23.22 27.45 6.13
CA ILE A 25 22.16 27.05 7.07
C ILE A 25 20.78 27.45 6.53
N GLY A 26 20.66 28.63 5.92
CA GLY A 26 19.43 29.12 5.30
C GLY A 26 18.97 28.22 4.16
N GLU A 27 19.87 27.87 3.24
CA GLU A 27 19.60 26.98 2.12
C GLU A 27 19.16 25.58 2.60
N ARG A 28 19.88 25.00 3.56
CA ARG A 28 19.49 23.71 4.14
C ARG A 28 18.12 23.72 4.82
N ARG A 29 17.75 24.83 5.47
CA ARG A 29 16.41 24.99 6.06
C ARG A 29 15.35 25.08 4.97
N ALA A 30 15.60 25.84 3.92
CA ALA A 30 14.69 25.97 2.79
C ALA A 30 14.45 24.61 2.10
N ASP A 31 15.50 23.80 1.91
CA ASP A 31 15.37 22.45 1.33
C ASP A 31 14.55 21.51 2.23
N LEU A 32 14.79 21.54 3.54
CA LEU A 32 14.02 20.74 4.50
C LEU A 32 12.55 21.17 4.56
N GLU A 33 12.27 22.47 4.51
CA GLU A 33 10.91 23.01 4.48
C GLU A 33 10.21 22.64 3.17
N LYS A 34 10.89 22.75 2.03
CA LYS A 34 10.38 22.30 0.73
C LYS A 34 10.05 20.80 0.77
N GLY A 35 10.96 19.97 1.25
CA GLY A 35 10.75 18.52 1.37
C GLY A 35 9.54 18.16 2.25
N ARG A 36 9.37 18.85 3.38
CA ARG A 36 8.20 18.69 4.26
C ARG A 36 6.90 19.13 3.60
N SER A 37 6.93 20.21 2.83
CA SER A 37 5.78 20.70 2.08
C SER A 37 5.34 19.68 1.01
N ILE A 38 6.28 19.19 0.20
CA ILE A 38 6.01 18.15 -0.82
C ILE A 38 5.49 16.87 -0.15
N LYS A 39 6.05 16.49 1.00
CA LYS A 39 5.59 15.34 1.78
C LYS A 39 4.15 15.48 2.26
N ALA A 40 3.79 16.66 2.75
CA ALA A 40 2.42 16.96 3.16
C ALA A 40 1.46 16.92 1.96
N GLU A 41 1.88 17.47 0.82
CA GLU A 41 1.12 17.41 -0.43
C GLU A 41 0.89 15.96 -0.88
N LEU A 42 1.93 15.12 -0.89
CA LEU A 42 1.81 13.69 -1.21
C LEU A 42 0.80 12.98 -0.30
N SER A 43 0.87 13.24 1.01
CA SER A 43 -0.04 12.64 1.99
C SER A 43 -1.49 13.06 1.73
N ASN A 44 -1.71 14.33 1.39
CA ASN A 44 -3.04 14.86 1.05
C ASN A 44 -3.56 14.26 -0.26
N THR A 45 -2.72 14.17 -1.30
CA THR A 45 -3.08 13.56 -2.59
C THR A 45 -3.50 12.10 -2.39
N LEU A 46 -2.72 11.31 -1.64
CA LEU A 46 -3.07 9.91 -1.36
C LEU A 46 -4.35 9.79 -0.54
N SER A 47 -4.56 10.66 0.45
CA SER A 47 -5.80 10.70 1.24
C SER A 47 -7.01 10.98 0.37
N ARG A 48 -6.89 11.94 -0.56
CA ARG A 48 -7.96 12.29 -1.50
C ARG A 48 -8.30 11.11 -2.42
N ILE A 49 -7.30 10.39 -2.94
CA ILE A 49 -7.54 9.18 -3.75
C ILE A 49 -8.29 8.12 -2.93
N MET A 50 -7.93 7.93 -1.65
CA MET A 50 -8.62 6.97 -0.78
C MET A 50 -10.07 7.37 -0.51
N GLU A 51 -10.38 8.65 -0.35
CA GLU A 51 -11.75 9.16 -0.23
C GLU A 51 -12.56 8.89 -1.50
N LEU A 52 -12.01 9.24 -2.65
CA LEU A 52 -12.62 9.00 -3.95
C LEU A 52 -12.84 7.52 -4.24
N THR A 53 -11.91 6.65 -3.82
CA THR A 53 -12.07 5.19 -3.95
C THR A 53 -13.25 4.68 -3.12
N LYS A 54 -13.45 5.21 -1.90
CA LYS A 54 -14.61 4.87 -1.07
C LYS A 54 -15.91 5.39 -1.68
N GLU A 55 -15.91 6.61 -2.18
CA GLU A 55 -17.05 7.21 -2.88
C GLU A 55 -17.43 6.37 -4.11
N ASN A 56 -16.44 5.96 -4.91
CA ASN A 56 -16.66 5.11 -6.07
C ASN A 56 -17.27 3.75 -5.70
N ALA A 57 -16.80 3.11 -4.61
CA ALA A 57 -17.39 1.86 -4.13
C ALA A 57 -18.86 2.01 -3.70
N VAL A 58 -19.25 3.16 -3.15
CA VAL A 58 -20.65 3.48 -2.84
C VAL A 58 -21.46 3.63 -4.13
N LEU A 59 -20.94 4.36 -5.13
CA LEU A 59 -21.61 4.53 -6.42
C LEU A 59 -21.79 3.21 -7.18
N GLU A 60 -20.79 2.33 -7.13
CA GLU A 60 -20.87 1.00 -7.73
C GLU A 60 -21.97 0.16 -7.08
N ARG A 61 -22.03 0.17 -5.74
CA ARG A 61 -23.12 -0.50 -5.00
C ARG A 61 -24.47 0.08 -5.37
N ASP A 62 -24.61 1.40 -5.38
CA ASP A 62 -25.88 2.07 -5.67
C ASP A 62 -26.30 1.84 -7.14
N SER A 63 -25.35 1.74 -8.06
CA SER A 63 -25.61 1.34 -9.46
C SER A 63 -26.17 -0.08 -9.58
N ILE A 64 -25.78 -1.01 -8.69
CA ILE A 64 -26.30 -2.39 -8.70
C ILE A 64 -27.73 -2.44 -8.14
N LEU A 65 -28.06 -1.53 -7.22
CA LEU A 65 -29.37 -1.46 -6.55
C LEU A 65 -30.38 -0.55 -7.27
N ALA A 66 -29.98 0.14 -8.32
CA ALA A 66 -30.82 1.11 -9.01
C ALA A 66 -31.99 0.45 -9.77
N ASP A 67 -33.19 0.98 -9.57
CA ASP A 67 -34.43 0.46 -10.18
C ASP A 67 -34.66 0.94 -11.63
N SER A 68 -33.90 1.93 -12.10
CA SER A 68 -34.07 2.50 -13.44
C SER A 68 -32.76 2.55 -14.23
N ALA A 69 -32.86 2.37 -15.55
CA ALA A 69 -31.72 2.47 -16.45
C ALA A 69 -31.10 3.88 -16.46
N VAL A 70 -31.89 4.92 -16.18
CA VAL A 70 -31.40 6.31 -16.11
C VAL A 70 -30.48 6.49 -14.91
N ASP A 71 -30.85 5.94 -13.74
CA ASP A 71 -30.05 6.01 -12.52
C ASP A 71 -28.75 5.21 -12.67
N VAL A 72 -28.81 4.01 -13.28
CA VAL A 72 -27.60 3.23 -13.61
C VAL A 72 -26.62 4.04 -14.46
N GLN A 73 -27.10 4.74 -15.50
CA GLN A 73 -26.23 5.56 -16.35
C GLN A 73 -25.66 6.77 -15.60
N PHE A 74 -26.42 7.36 -14.68
CA PHE A 74 -25.95 8.42 -13.81
C PHE A 74 -24.78 7.93 -12.93
N TYR A 75 -24.96 6.84 -12.19
CA TYR A 75 -23.91 6.29 -11.32
C TYR A 75 -22.66 5.89 -12.10
N ARG A 76 -22.81 5.27 -13.27
CA ARG A 76 -21.68 4.91 -14.14
C ARG A 76 -20.90 6.13 -14.62
N ARG A 77 -21.57 7.22 -14.98
CA ARG A 77 -20.89 8.46 -15.38
C ARG A 77 -20.13 9.08 -14.21
N GLN A 78 -20.72 9.09 -13.02
CA GLN A 78 -20.04 9.57 -11.81
C GLN A 78 -18.81 8.72 -11.48
N SER A 79 -18.92 7.39 -11.55
CA SER A 79 -17.81 6.47 -11.38
C SER A 79 -16.67 6.70 -12.39
N ALA A 80 -17.01 6.96 -13.66
CA ALA A 80 -16.03 7.30 -14.69
C ALA A 80 -15.29 8.60 -14.40
N ASN A 81 -16.01 9.64 -13.94
CA ASN A 81 -15.40 10.91 -13.53
C ASN A 81 -14.44 10.73 -12.35
N ILE A 82 -14.83 9.96 -11.34
CA ILE A 82 -13.96 9.66 -10.18
C ILE A 82 -12.71 8.89 -10.63
N THR A 83 -12.87 7.93 -11.54
CA THR A 83 -11.73 7.17 -12.09
C THR A 83 -10.74 8.10 -12.79
N GLN A 84 -11.24 9.08 -13.56
CA GLN A 84 -10.40 10.09 -14.20
C GLN A 84 -9.67 10.99 -13.19
N GLU A 85 -10.37 11.45 -12.14
CA GLU A 85 -9.77 12.24 -11.06
C GLU A 85 -8.69 11.45 -10.31
N ASN A 86 -8.97 10.18 -9.99
CA ASN A 86 -7.99 9.28 -9.35
C ASN A 86 -6.73 9.10 -10.20
N ASN A 87 -6.86 8.94 -11.52
CA ASN A 87 -5.71 8.80 -12.40
C ASN A 87 -4.85 10.07 -12.44
N PHE A 88 -5.47 11.26 -12.45
CA PHE A 88 -4.74 12.52 -12.37
C PHE A 88 -3.98 12.65 -11.04
N LEU A 89 -4.65 12.36 -9.93
CA LEU A 89 -4.04 12.40 -8.59
C LEU A 89 -2.93 11.34 -8.43
N LEU A 90 -3.07 10.17 -9.05
CA LEU A 90 -2.03 9.15 -9.05
C LEU A 90 -0.75 9.65 -9.73
N LEU A 91 -0.88 10.30 -10.89
CA LEU A 91 0.27 10.90 -11.58
C LEU A 91 0.94 11.99 -10.71
N GLN A 92 0.15 12.82 -10.01
CA GLN A 92 0.67 13.79 -9.06
C GLN A 92 1.40 13.10 -7.90
N ALA A 93 0.81 12.05 -7.30
CA ALA A 93 1.43 11.32 -6.20
C ALA A 93 2.75 10.67 -6.62
N MET A 94 2.83 10.11 -7.83
CA MET A 94 4.06 9.56 -8.40
C MET A 94 5.12 10.65 -8.56
N TYR A 95 4.75 11.80 -9.14
CA TYR A 95 5.67 12.93 -9.29
C TYR A 95 6.21 13.42 -7.93
N LEU A 96 5.34 13.63 -6.96
CA LEU A 96 5.73 14.05 -5.61
C LEU A 96 6.62 12.99 -4.94
N ALA A 97 6.35 11.70 -5.16
CA ALA A 97 7.18 10.63 -4.60
C ALA A 97 8.61 10.62 -5.18
N GLU A 98 8.77 10.97 -6.46
CA GLU A 98 10.08 11.12 -7.10
C GLU A 98 10.85 12.37 -6.64
N GLU A 99 10.16 13.44 -6.28
CA GLU A 99 10.79 14.69 -5.82
C GLU A 99 11.39 14.58 -4.40
N ILE A 100 10.87 13.67 -3.56
CA ILE A 100 11.31 13.48 -2.18
C ILE A 100 11.60 12.01 -1.86
N PRO A 101 12.44 11.32 -2.64
CA PRO A 101 12.58 9.87 -2.59
C PRO A 101 13.02 9.37 -1.20
N ASP A 102 13.73 10.21 -0.43
CA ASP A 102 14.16 9.91 0.94
C ASP A 102 13.06 10.08 2.00
N LEU A 103 12.06 10.94 1.76
CA LEU A 103 10.97 11.22 2.71
C LEU A 103 9.71 10.37 2.48
N VAL A 104 9.58 9.71 1.33
CA VAL A 104 8.46 8.79 1.08
C VAL A 104 8.59 7.55 1.95
N SER A 105 7.55 7.16 2.65
CA SER A 105 7.50 5.97 3.49
C SER A 105 7.25 4.71 2.63
N PRO A 106 7.64 3.51 3.12
CA PRO A 106 7.29 2.27 2.45
C PRO A 106 5.78 2.08 2.23
N ILE A 107 4.95 2.57 3.17
CA ILE A 107 3.49 2.47 3.08
C ILE A 107 2.98 3.29 1.89
N GLU A 108 3.43 4.53 1.73
CA GLU A 108 3.01 5.36 0.60
C GLU A 108 3.45 4.77 -0.74
N LEU A 109 4.67 4.21 -0.83
CA LEU A 109 5.11 3.50 -2.03
C LEU A 109 4.20 2.30 -2.32
N ASN A 110 3.80 1.56 -1.29
CA ASN A 110 2.87 0.43 -1.44
C ASN A 110 1.47 0.88 -1.90
N THR A 111 0.99 2.00 -1.35
CA THR A 111 -0.28 2.61 -1.78
C THR A 111 -0.20 3.04 -3.24
N VAL A 112 0.87 3.72 -3.67
CA VAL A 112 1.09 4.10 -5.07
C VAL A 112 1.14 2.86 -5.97
N ALA A 113 1.77 1.77 -5.52
CA ALA A 113 1.78 0.51 -6.26
C ALA A 113 0.37 -0.05 -6.46
N ALA A 114 -0.43 -0.13 -5.38
CA ALA A 114 -1.81 -0.61 -5.45
C ALA A 114 -2.70 0.26 -6.35
N LEU A 115 -2.49 1.58 -6.33
CA LEU A 115 -3.21 2.50 -7.22
C LEU A 115 -2.83 2.30 -8.69
N ASN A 116 -1.58 1.98 -8.99
CA ASN A 116 -1.15 1.63 -10.34
C ASN A 116 -1.77 0.31 -10.84
N ILE A 117 -2.03 -0.67 -9.94
CA ILE A 117 -2.84 -1.84 -10.32
C ILE A 117 -4.23 -1.40 -10.76
N SER A 118 -4.90 -0.54 -9.97
CA SER A 118 -6.25 -0.07 -10.25
C SER A 118 -6.35 0.76 -11.54
N SER A 119 -5.27 1.45 -11.94
CA SER A 119 -5.19 2.17 -13.21
C SER A 119 -4.77 1.30 -14.40
N GLY A 120 -4.36 0.05 -14.15
CA GLY A 120 -3.90 -0.90 -15.18
C GLY A 120 -2.41 -0.81 -15.54
N ASP A 121 -1.61 0.01 -14.84
CA ASP A 121 -0.16 0.09 -15.05
C ASP A 121 0.58 -0.90 -14.13
N PHE A 122 0.58 -2.17 -14.53
CA PHE A 122 1.21 -3.24 -13.77
C PHE A 122 2.74 -3.12 -13.68
N LEU A 123 3.39 -2.48 -14.66
CA LEU A 123 4.84 -2.28 -14.65
C LEU A 123 5.23 -1.26 -13.59
N LYS A 124 4.50 -0.15 -13.50
CA LYS A 124 4.70 0.83 -12.43
C LYS A 124 4.31 0.25 -11.07
N ALA A 125 3.24 -0.52 -10.99
CA ALA A 125 2.87 -1.20 -9.75
C ALA A 125 4.04 -2.06 -9.21
N GLU A 126 4.63 -2.89 -10.06
CA GLU A 126 5.78 -3.72 -9.68
C GLU A 126 6.99 -2.88 -9.23
N GLU A 127 7.33 -1.83 -9.97
CA GLU A 127 8.42 -0.91 -9.61
C GLU A 127 8.24 -0.34 -8.20
N TYR A 128 7.04 0.16 -7.90
CA TYR A 128 6.72 0.76 -6.60
C TYR A 128 6.67 -0.27 -5.46
N TYR A 129 6.21 -1.51 -5.71
CA TYR A 129 6.29 -2.58 -4.72
C TYR A 129 7.73 -2.91 -4.36
N LEU A 130 8.60 -3.06 -5.36
CA LEU A 130 10.02 -3.37 -5.14
C LEU A 130 10.73 -2.24 -4.38
N ARG A 131 10.43 -0.97 -4.71
CA ARG A 131 10.92 0.21 -3.97
C ARG A 131 10.42 0.23 -2.53
N SER A 132 9.14 -0.09 -2.30
CA SER A 132 8.57 -0.23 -0.97
C SER A 132 9.36 -1.25 -0.14
N ILE A 133 9.57 -2.46 -0.68
CA ILE A 133 10.34 -3.53 -0.01
C ILE A 133 11.77 -3.08 0.28
N ALA A 134 12.47 -2.49 -0.69
CA ALA A 134 13.85 -2.04 -0.52
C ALA A 134 14.02 -0.96 0.56
N LYS A 135 12.97 -0.16 0.80
CA LYS A 135 13.00 0.93 1.78
C LYS A 135 12.66 0.50 3.21
N THR A 136 12.08 -0.70 3.39
CA THR A 136 11.72 -1.19 4.73
C THR A 136 12.94 -1.63 5.52
N THR A 137 13.10 -1.11 6.73
CA THR A 137 14.09 -1.58 7.72
C THR A 137 13.44 -2.28 8.91
N ASP A 138 12.21 -1.89 9.21
CA ASP A 138 11.39 -2.48 10.25
C ASP A 138 10.77 -3.82 9.79
N PRO A 139 10.82 -4.89 10.60
CA PRO A 139 10.27 -6.20 10.22
C PRO A 139 8.78 -6.18 9.89
N TYR A 140 7.99 -5.35 10.56
CA TYR A 140 6.56 -5.26 10.31
C TYR A 140 6.28 -4.62 8.95
N TYR A 141 6.89 -3.46 8.66
CA TYR A 141 6.72 -2.84 7.35
C TYR A 141 7.28 -3.72 6.23
N SER A 142 8.36 -4.45 6.50
CA SER A 142 8.91 -5.44 5.56
C SER A 142 7.90 -6.53 5.23
N ALA A 143 7.29 -7.15 6.25
CA ALA A 143 6.28 -8.19 6.08
C ALA A 143 5.09 -7.66 5.26
N PHE A 144 4.59 -6.48 5.63
CA PHE A 144 3.48 -5.84 4.92
C PHE A 144 3.81 -5.61 3.43
N ALA A 145 4.95 -5.00 3.12
CA ALA A 145 5.34 -4.67 1.76
C ALA A 145 5.53 -5.92 0.89
N ILE A 146 6.21 -6.94 1.45
CA ILE A 146 6.45 -8.22 0.76
C ILE A 146 5.13 -8.95 0.51
N ARG A 147 4.22 -9.00 1.49
CA ARG A 147 2.90 -9.62 1.33
C ARG A 147 2.08 -8.95 0.23
N ALA A 148 2.07 -7.62 0.19
CA ALA A 148 1.32 -6.90 -0.84
C ALA A 148 1.85 -7.21 -2.25
N TYR A 149 3.19 -7.29 -2.40
CA TYR A 149 3.81 -7.71 -3.66
C TYR A 149 3.49 -9.16 -4.00
N ALA A 150 3.50 -10.07 -3.02
CA ALA A 150 3.01 -11.44 -3.21
C ALA A 150 1.57 -11.46 -3.76
N GLY A 151 0.71 -10.61 -3.19
CA GLY A 151 -0.65 -10.36 -3.65
C GLY A 151 -0.72 -10.02 -5.13
N PHE A 152 0.10 -9.06 -5.56
CA PHE A 152 0.21 -8.58 -6.93
C PHE A 152 0.68 -9.65 -7.93
N LEU A 153 1.56 -10.55 -7.53
CA LEU A 153 2.13 -11.58 -8.42
C LEU A 153 1.10 -12.63 -8.87
N PHE A 154 0.10 -12.93 -8.05
CA PHE A 154 -0.87 -14.00 -8.32
C PHE A 154 -1.77 -13.74 -9.53
N PRO A 155 -2.45 -12.58 -9.65
CA PRO A 155 -3.23 -12.26 -10.86
C PRO A 155 -2.42 -12.27 -12.15
N GLN A 156 -1.08 -12.13 -12.07
CA GLN A 156 -0.16 -12.18 -13.21
C GLN A 156 0.30 -13.61 -13.56
N GLY A 157 -0.22 -14.64 -12.90
CA GLY A 157 0.18 -16.03 -13.10
C GLY A 157 1.55 -16.40 -12.50
N ARG A 158 2.20 -15.49 -11.77
CA ARG A 158 3.53 -15.69 -11.15
C ARG A 158 3.39 -16.38 -9.78
N PHE A 159 2.73 -17.53 -9.76
CA PHE A 159 2.29 -18.18 -8.53
C PHE A 159 3.42 -18.63 -7.62
N GLU A 160 4.46 -19.29 -8.16
CA GLU A 160 5.58 -19.77 -7.34
C GLU A 160 6.36 -18.62 -6.70
N GLU A 161 6.61 -17.55 -7.47
CA GLU A 161 7.22 -16.35 -6.94
C GLU A 161 6.33 -15.73 -5.85
N GLY A 162 5.02 -15.63 -6.09
CA GLY A 162 4.06 -15.16 -5.09
C GLY A 162 4.10 -15.97 -3.80
N ARG A 163 4.16 -17.30 -3.89
CA ARG A 163 4.29 -18.21 -2.73
C ARG A 163 5.59 -17.97 -1.98
N GLU A 164 6.71 -17.82 -2.68
CA GLU A 164 8.00 -17.47 -2.09
C GLU A 164 7.93 -16.14 -1.34
N ARG A 165 7.29 -15.11 -1.92
CA ARG A 165 7.10 -13.82 -1.26
C ARG A 165 6.21 -13.95 -0.02
N TYR A 166 5.13 -14.71 -0.06
CA TYR A 166 4.33 -14.97 1.14
C TYR A 166 5.13 -15.63 2.26
N MET A 167 5.94 -16.65 1.94
CA MET A 167 6.84 -17.28 2.90
C MET A 167 7.86 -16.28 3.47
N GLN A 168 8.44 -15.44 2.61
CA GLN A 168 9.37 -14.39 3.02
C GLN A 168 8.70 -13.36 3.95
N SER A 169 7.44 -13.00 3.71
CA SER A 169 6.68 -12.14 4.60
C SER A 169 6.48 -12.78 5.97
N LEU A 170 6.09 -14.06 6.02
CA LEU A 170 5.88 -14.79 7.26
C LEU A 170 7.18 -14.89 8.08
N SER A 171 8.33 -15.08 7.42
CA SER A 171 9.62 -15.16 8.12
C SER A 171 10.06 -13.84 8.77
N LYS A 172 9.49 -12.69 8.37
CA LYS A 172 9.76 -11.39 9.01
C LYS A 172 9.07 -11.24 10.35
N MET A 173 7.93 -11.90 10.54
CA MET A 173 7.11 -11.81 11.75
C MET A 173 7.35 -13.04 12.63
N THR A 174 8.40 -12.96 13.46
CA THR A 174 8.72 -14.02 14.42
C THR A 174 8.06 -13.77 15.77
N GLY A 175 7.69 -14.86 16.46
CA GLY A 175 7.09 -14.82 17.79
C GLY A 175 5.60 -15.17 17.81
N SER A 176 5.05 -15.21 19.03
CA SER A 176 3.69 -15.72 19.29
C SER A 176 2.80 -14.72 20.03
N ASN A 177 3.17 -13.44 20.05
CA ASN A 177 2.33 -12.39 20.61
C ASN A 177 1.11 -12.13 19.70
N ASN A 178 0.08 -11.50 20.26
CA ASN A 178 -1.18 -11.21 19.56
C ASN A 178 -0.98 -10.46 18.23
N TYR A 179 0.04 -9.60 18.16
CA TYR A 179 0.34 -8.82 16.96
C TYR A 179 0.94 -9.68 15.84
N ALA A 180 1.95 -10.48 16.14
CA ALA A 180 2.56 -11.42 15.19
C ALA A 180 1.54 -12.44 14.69
N ARG A 181 0.74 -13.01 15.60
CA ARG A 181 -0.34 -13.95 15.25
C ARG A 181 -1.37 -13.34 14.33
N ARG A 182 -1.86 -12.14 14.66
CA ARG A 182 -2.78 -11.40 13.80
C ARG A 182 -2.21 -11.26 12.39
N LEU A 183 -0.97 -10.80 12.27
CA LEU A 183 -0.35 -10.54 10.96
C LEU A 183 -0.04 -11.80 10.16
N ASN A 184 0.39 -12.88 10.83
CA ASN A 184 0.59 -14.17 10.18
C ASN A 184 -0.74 -14.74 9.68
N GLY A 185 -1.78 -14.68 10.52
CA GLY A 185 -3.13 -15.10 10.12
C GLY A 185 -3.65 -14.33 8.90
N PHE A 186 -3.50 -13.00 8.88
CA PHE A 186 -3.83 -12.18 7.69
C PHE A 186 -3.03 -12.59 6.44
N THR A 187 -1.75 -12.89 6.61
CA THR A 187 -0.89 -13.31 5.50
C THR A 187 -1.35 -14.65 4.93
N TYR A 188 -1.66 -15.63 5.79
CA TYR A 188 -2.21 -16.92 5.36
C TYR A 188 -3.59 -16.78 4.70
N GLN A 189 -4.47 -15.93 5.26
CA GLN A 189 -5.80 -15.68 4.70
C GLN A 189 -5.72 -15.07 3.28
N LEU A 190 -4.85 -14.08 3.08
CA LEU A 190 -4.66 -13.46 1.76
C LEU A 190 -4.05 -14.45 0.77
N TRP A 191 -3.06 -15.23 1.21
CA TRP A 191 -2.46 -16.27 0.39
C TRP A 191 -3.50 -17.33 -0.01
N ALA A 192 -4.32 -17.80 0.93
CA ALA A 192 -5.41 -18.75 0.65
C ALA A 192 -6.39 -18.21 -0.39
N ALA A 193 -6.82 -16.95 -0.25
CA ALA A 193 -7.71 -16.30 -1.20
C ALA A 193 -7.11 -16.22 -2.60
N ASN A 194 -5.81 -15.94 -2.70
CA ASN A 194 -5.08 -15.90 -3.97
C ASN A 194 -4.90 -17.30 -4.59
N GLU A 195 -4.60 -18.32 -3.79
CA GLU A 195 -4.53 -19.70 -4.28
C GLU A 195 -5.88 -20.15 -4.84
N LEU A 196 -6.98 -19.80 -4.18
CA LEU A 196 -8.31 -20.15 -4.68
C LEU A 196 -8.72 -19.31 -5.90
N GLY A 197 -8.52 -18.00 -5.84
CA GLY A 197 -9.06 -17.07 -6.83
C GLY A 197 -8.25 -16.91 -8.11
N ALA A 198 -6.92 -17.07 -8.03
CA ALA A 198 -6.03 -16.87 -9.16
C ALA A 198 -5.29 -18.14 -9.59
N ALA A 199 -4.89 -19.00 -8.64
CA ALA A 199 -4.14 -20.23 -8.95
C ALA A 199 -5.02 -21.48 -9.06
N ASP A 200 -6.33 -21.37 -8.77
CA ASP A 200 -7.31 -22.47 -8.73
C ASP A 200 -6.83 -23.70 -7.92
N ASN A 201 -6.11 -23.45 -6.82
CA ASN A 201 -5.53 -24.48 -5.96
C ASN A 201 -6.32 -24.62 -4.64
N LEU A 202 -7.47 -25.28 -4.72
CA LEU A 202 -8.37 -25.48 -3.58
C LEU A 202 -7.70 -26.18 -2.39
N THR A 203 -6.92 -27.23 -2.64
CA THR A 203 -6.26 -28.01 -1.57
C THR A 203 -5.34 -27.12 -0.73
N ARG A 204 -4.49 -26.34 -1.39
CA ARG A 204 -3.58 -25.42 -0.71
C ARG A 204 -4.33 -24.28 -0.03
N ALA A 205 -5.37 -23.74 -0.67
CA ALA A 205 -6.19 -22.70 -0.06
C ALA A 205 -6.80 -23.17 1.28
N ILE A 206 -7.33 -24.40 1.33
CA ILE A 206 -7.89 -24.99 2.57
C ILE A 206 -6.80 -25.13 3.65
N GLU A 207 -5.61 -25.59 3.30
CA GLU A 207 -4.49 -25.69 4.24
C GLU A 207 -4.12 -24.32 4.81
N LEU A 208 -4.00 -23.31 3.95
CA LEU A 208 -3.68 -21.95 4.35
C LEU A 208 -4.76 -21.31 5.21
N PHE A 209 -6.05 -21.54 4.93
CA PHE A 209 -7.13 -21.08 5.80
C PHE A 209 -7.07 -21.71 7.20
N LYS A 210 -6.71 -23.00 7.30
CA LYS A 210 -6.47 -23.65 8.62
C LYS A 210 -5.28 -23.05 9.35
N MET A 211 -4.21 -22.70 8.64
CA MET A 211 -3.07 -21.99 9.23
C MET A 211 -3.46 -20.59 9.71
N ALA A 212 -4.29 -19.86 8.95
CA ALA A 212 -4.83 -18.57 9.39
C ALA A 212 -5.68 -18.71 10.67
N GLU A 213 -6.58 -19.70 10.69
CA GLU A 213 -7.40 -20.00 11.86
C GLU A 213 -6.54 -20.35 13.09
N HIS A 214 -5.51 -21.16 12.91
CA HIS A 214 -4.57 -21.52 13.98
C HIS A 214 -3.92 -20.28 14.60
N GLU A 215 -3.44 -19.36 13.75
CA GLU A 215 -2.84 -18.12 14.23
C GLU A 215 -3.84 -17.25 15.00
N PHE A 216 -5.05 -17.07 14.46
CA PHE A 216 -6.09 -16.27 15.12
C PHE A 216 -6.57 -16.87 16.43
N ARG A 217 -6.69 -18.20 16.52
CA ARG A 217 -7.04 -18.90 17.77
C ARG A 217 -6.00 -18.72 18.86
N GLY A 218 -4.73 -18.53 18.49
CA GLY A 218 -3.64 -18.26 19.41
C GLY A 218 -3.64 -16.84 19.99
N ILE A 219 -4.56 -15.96 19.58
CA ILE A 219 -4.69 -14.61 20.15
C ILE A 219 -5.35 -14.66 21.53
N ASP A 220 -4.68 -14.10 22.52
CA ASP A 220 -5.10 -14.09 23.93
C ASP A 220 -6.29 -13.16 24.19
N ILE A 221 -6.37 -12.04 23.44
CA ILE A 221 -7.45 -11.06 23.58
C ILE A 221 -8.71 -11.60 22.89
N ASN A 222 -9.70 -11.99 23.68
CA ASN A 222 -10.90 -12.67 23.18
C ASN A 222 -11.66 -11.85 22.13
N GLU A 223 -11.84 -10.55 22.34
CA GLU A 223 -12.55 -9.67 21.43
C GLU A 223 -11.84 -9.62 20.06
N LEU A 224 -10.51 -9.49 20.09
CA LEU A 224 -9.69 -9.49 18.87
C LEU A 224 -9.76 -10.85 18.17
N LYS A 225 -9.59 -11.94 18.90
CA LYS A 225 -9.68 -13.31 18.38
C LYS A 225 -11.01 -13.57 17.69
N LEU A 226 -12.13 -13.27 18.34
CA LEU A 226 -13.46 -13.48 17.77
C LEU A 226 -13.66 -12.62 16.51
N GLY A 227 -13.18 -11.37 16.51
CA GLY A 227 -13.21 -10.51 15.34
C GLY A 227 -12.45 -11.10 14.14
N MET A 228 -11.24 -11.60 14.35
CA MET A 228 -10.44 -12.21 13.28
C MET A 228 -11.03 -13.52 12.77
N LEU A 229 -11.59 -14.36 13.65
CA LEU A 229 -12.24 -15.60 13.23
C LEU A 229 -13.53 -15.35 12.44
N LEU A 230 -14.31 -14.34 12.81
CA LEU A 230 -15.49 -13.92 12.05
C LEU A 230 -15.11 -13.40 10.66
N GLU A 231 -14.05 -12.60 10.58
CA GLU A 231 -13.53 -12.10 9.30
C GLU A 231 -13.06 -13.26 8.41
N LEU A 232 -12.32 -14.22 8.96
CA LEU A 232 -11.87 -15.41 8.24
C LEU A 232 -13.03 -16.22 7.67
N ASP A 233 -14.08 -16.46 8.46
CA ASP A 233 -15.28 -17.18 8.03
C ASP A 233 -16.00 -16.44 6.88
N ASN A 234 -16.09 -15.11 6.95
CA ASN A 234 -16.66 -14.30 5.87
C ASN A 234 -15.86 -14.40 4.57
N VAL A 235 -14.52 -14.41 4.66
CA VAL A 235 -13.66 -14.60 3.49
C VAL A 235 -13.84 -15.99 2.89
N ILE A 236 -13.82 -17.05 3.71
CA ILE A 236 -14.02 -18.43 3.24
C ILE A 236 -15.37 -18.57 2.51
N LYS A 237 -16.45 -18.01 3.07
CA LYS A 237 -17.79 -18.02 2.44
C LYS A 237 -17.81 -17.29 1.11
N THR A 238 -17.23 -16.09 1.07
CA THR A 238 -17.19 -15.25 -0.14
C THR A 238 -16.39 -15.93 -1.25
N SER A 239 -15.21 -16.46 -0.90
CA SER A 239 -14.32 -17.18 -1.81
C SER A 239 -14.96 -18.46 -2.35
N SER A 240 -15.64 -19.24 -1.50
CA SER A 240 -16.31 -20.50 -1.91
C SER A 240 -17.50 -20.26 -2.86
N ASN A 241 -18.30 -19.22 -2.60
CA ASN A 241 -19.43 -18.86 -3.46
C ASN A 241 -18.99 -18.43 -4.86
N ASN A 242 -17.84 -17.76 -4.96
CA ASN A 242 -17.28 -17.34 -6.25
C ASN A 242 -16.75 -18.54 -7.05
N THR A 243 -16.08 -19.51 -6.40
CA THR A 243 -15.63 -20.74 -7.07
C THR A 243 -16.79 -21.56 -7.62
N MET A 244 -17.87 -21.74 -6.86
CA MET A 244 -19.08 -22.47 -7.33
C MET A 244 -19.78 -21.77 -8.50
N ARG A 245 -19.80 -20.44 -8.53
CA ARG A 245 -20.36 -19.68 -9.67
C ARG A 245 -19.50 -19.85 -10.92
N LEU A 246 -18.18 -19.80 -10.79
CA LEU A 246 -17.26 -19.94 -11.92
C LEU A 246 -17.30 -21.36 -12.52
N SER A 247 -17.41 -22.41 -11.71
CA SER A 247 -17.59 -23.78 -12.21
C SER A 247 -18.91 -23.94 -12.98
N SER A 248 -20.01 -23.32 -12.50
CA SER A 248 -21.32 -23.41 -13.17
C SER A 248 -21.41 -22.68 -14.51
N LEU A 249 -20.50 -21.73 -14.78
CA LEU A 249 -20.41 -21.00 -16.05
C LEU A 249 -19.47 -21.68 -17.05
N GLY A 250 -18.59 -22.57 -16.59
CA GLY A 250 -17.65 -23.34 -17.42
C GLY A 250 -18.25 -24.59 -18.07
N ASP A 251 -19.31 -25.16 -17.48
CA ASP A 251 -19.97 -26.39 -17.98
C ASP A 251 -21.00 -26.14 -19.10
N GLY A 252 -21.09 -24.88 -19.60
CA GLY A 252 -22.10 -24.43 -20.56
C GLY A 252 -21.64 -24.20 -22.00
N ASN A 253 -20.41 -24.59 -22.37
CA ASN A 253 -19.87 -24.47 -23.74
C ASN A 253 -19.49 -25.83 -24.33
#